data_AF-A0A9E3PRH4-F1
#
_entry.id   AF-A0A9E3PRH4-F1
#
_cell.length_a   1.000
_cell.length_b   1.000
_cell.length_c   1.000
_cell.angle_alpha   90.00
_cell.angle_beta   90.00
_cell.angle_gamma   90.00
#
_symmetry.space_group_name_H-M   'P 1'
#
loop_
_entity.id
_entity.type
_entity.pdbx_description
1 polymer ?
#
loop_
_entity_poly.entity_id
_entity_poly.type
_entity_poly.pdbx_seq_one_letter_code
_entity_poly.pdbx_strand_id
1 'polypeptide(L)'
;MKWIAALLGLVCIGGLLYLFLVRDRSFQSYDGAQVGMPIGPALRELEHAGWTRLAIGSNEIKQSDCTGTEKYSLVQLRSPDYLVTISSDSECNVSEISRSLRNMEL
;
A
#
# COMPACT_ATOMS: atom_id res chain seq x y z
N MET A 1 -3.04 26.12 -35.62
CA MET A 1 -3.12 26.37 -34.15
C MET A 1 -3.94 25.33 -33.36
N LYS A 2 -4.65 24.37 -33.97
CA LYS A 2 -5.42 23.34 -33.23
C LYS A 2 -4.59 22.16 -32.68
N TRP A 3 -3.45 21.85 -33.31
CA TRP A 3 -2.61 20.71 -32.95
C TRP A 3 -1.83 20.89 -31.64
N ILE A 4 -1.56 22.14 -31.24
CA ILE A 4 -0.80 22.46 -30.02
C ILE A 4 -1.65 22.18 -28.78
N ALA A 5 -2.97 22.46 -28.83
CA ALA A 5 -3.89 22.17 -27.75
C ALA A 5 -4.07 20.66 -27.51
N ALA A 6 -4.07 19.85 -28.58
CA ALA A 6 -4.16 18.39 -28.48
C ALA A 6 -2.90 17.77 -27.85
N LEU A 7 -1.71 18.29 -28.19
CA LEU A 7 -0.44 17.85 -27.59
C LEU A 7 -0.34 18.23 -26.10
N LEU A 8 -0.77 19.44 -25.73
CA LEU A 8 -0.83 19.85 -24.32
C LEU A 8 -1.82 19.00 -23.50
N GLY A 9 -2.98 18.65 -24.08
CA GLY A 9 -3.95 17.75 -23.44
C GLY A 9 -3.36 16.37 -23.14
N LEU A 10 -2.61 15.80 -24.08
CA LEU A 10 -1.95 14.50 -23.92
C LEU A 10 -0.85 14.52 -22.85
N VAL A 11 -0.08 15.60 -22.77
CA VAL A 11 0.96 15.77 -21.73
C VAL A 11 0.35 15.93 -20.34
N CYS A 12 -0.75 16.69 -20.22
CA CYS A 12 -1.45 16.83 -18.93
C CYS A 12 -2.08 15.50 -18.46
N ILE A 13 -2.68 14.73 -19.38
CA ILE A 13 -3.24 13.41 -19.05
C ILE A 13 -2.14 12.42 -18.68
N GLY A 14 -1.03 12.40 -19.42
CA GLY A 14 0.14 11.57 -19.11
C GLY A 14 0.79 11.94 -17.78
N GLY A 15 0.89 13.23 -17.46
CA GLY A 15 1.41 13.73 -16.20
C GLY A 15 0.49 13.40 -15.01
N LEU A 16 -0.84 13.50 -15.18
CA LEU A 16 -1.80 13.08 -14.16
C LEU A 16 -1.76 11.56 -13.93
N LEU A 17 -1.72 10.76 -14.99
CA LEU A 17 -1.54 9.30 -14.87
C LEU A 17 -0.23 8.94 -14.17
N TYR A 18 0.86 9.64 -14.50
CA TYR A 18 2.15 9.44 -13.83
C TYR A 18 2.08 9.80 -12.34
N LEU A 19 1.42 10.91 -11.98
CA LEU A 19 1.22 11.28 -10.58
C LEU A 19 0.37 10.27 -9.81
N PHE A 20 -0.68 9.73 -10.43
CA PHE A 20 -1.50 8.66 -9.83
C PHE A 20 -0.70 7.36 -9.65
N LEU A 21 0.10 6.97 -10.65
CA LEU A 21 0.92 5.75 -10.61
C LEU A 21 2.12 5.85 -9.65
N VAL A 22 2.63 7.05 -9.40
CA VAL A 22 3.77 7.27 -8.49
C VAL A 22 3.33 7.44 -7.05
N ARG A 23 2.13 7.97 -6.80
CA ARG A 23 1.64 8.27 -5.45
C ARG A 23 1.09 7.03 -4.72
N ASP A 24 0.49 6.10 -5.45
CA ASP A 24 0.01 4.81 -4.93
C ASP A 24 0.57 3.68 -5.79
N ARG A 25 1.81 3.25 -5.52
CA ARG A 25 2.32 2.03 -6.14
C ARG A 25 1.71 0.84 -5.42
N SER A 26 0.85 0.12 -6.12
CA SER A 26 0.46 -1.24 -5.72
C SER A 26 1.56 -2.22 -6.11
N PHE A 27 1.86 -3.15 -5.22
CA PHE A 27 2.91 -4.14 -5.37
C PHE A 27 2.32 -5.54 -5.33
N GLN A 28 2.80 -6.41 -6.23
CA GLN A 28 2.52 -7.84 -6.16
C GLN A 28 3.26 -8.50 -4.98
N SER A 29 4.42 -7.94 -4.61
CA SER A 29 5.19 -8.34 -3.42
C SER A 29 5.99 -7.17 -2.86
N TYR A 30 6.18 -7.15 -1.55
CA TYR A 30 6.91 -6.10 -0.85
C TYR A 30 7.56 -6.66 0.41
N ASP A 31 8.89 -6.56 0.53
CA ASP A 31 9.67 -6.97 1.72
C ASP A 31 9.24 -8.32 2.31
N GLY A 32 9.03 -9.32 1.44
CA GLY A 32 8.64 -10.69 1.81
C GLY A 32 7.13 -10.96 1.79
N ALA A 33 6.28 -9.93 1.97
CA ALA A 33 4.83 -10.05 1.81
C ALA A 33 4.43 -10.16 0.33
N GLN A 34 3.39 -10.93 0.02
CA GLN A 34 2.90 -11.15 -1.35
C GLN A 34 1.38 -11.12 -1.41
N VAL A 35 0.82 -10.69 -2.55
CA VAL A 35 -0.61 -10.81 -2.83
C VAL A 35 -0.99 -12.29 -2.92
N GLY A 36 -2.11 -12.66 -2.30
CA GLY A 36 -2.61 -14.04 -2.19
C GLY A 36 -2.02 -14.85 -1.03
N MET A 37 -1.05 -14.32 -0.29
CA MET A 37 -0.56 -14.94 0.95
C MET A 37 -1.51 -14.63 2.12
N PRO A 38 -1.62 -15.49 3.15
CA PRO A 38 -2.39 -15.17 4.34
C PRO A 38 -1.83 -13.94 5.06
N ILE A 39 -2.72 -13.07 5.55
CA ILE A 39 -2.37 -11.74 6.09
C ILE A 39 -1.45 -11.79 7.32
N GLY A 40 -1.65 -12.76 8.21
CA GLY A 40 -0.81 -12.95 9.40
C GLY A 40 0.67 -13.18 9.06
N PRO A 41 1.01 -14.19 8.24
CA PRO A 41 2.34 -14.37 7.67
C PRO A 41 2.89 -13.14 6.97
N ALA A 42 2.10 -12.47 6.11
CA ALA A 42 2.55 -11.28 5.38
C ALA A 42 3.01 -10.16 6.32
N LEU A 43 2.26 -9.90 7.39
CA LEU A 43 2.61 -8.89 8.37
C LEU A 43 3.86 -9.28 9.17
N ARG A 44 4.06 -10.56 9.48
CA ARG A 44 5.28 -11.03 10.15
C ARG A 44 6.54 -10.85 9.29
N GLU A 45 6.46 -11.10 7.98
CA GLU A 45 7.57 -10.84 7.05
C GLU A 45 7.96 -9.36 7.07
N LEU A 46 6.97 -8.47 7.04
CA LEU A 46 7.23 -7.04 7.14
C LEU A 46 7.80 -6.61 8.50
N GLU A 47 7.28 -7.17 9.59
CA GLU A 47 7.85 -6.95 10.93
C GLU A 47 9.31 -7.41 11.01
N HIS A 48 9.66 -8.54 10.39
CA HIS A 48 11.04 -9.02 10.27
C HIS A 48 11.91 -8.12 9.40
N ALA A 49 11.34 -7.53 8.34
CA ALA A 49 12.00 -6.50 7.54
C ALA A 49 12.12 -5.13 8.25
N GLY A 50 11.57 -5.01 9.47
CA GLY A 50 11.69 -3.83 10.32
C GLY A 50 10.55 -2.82 10.18
N TRP A 51 9.45 -3.21 9.55
CA TRP A 51 8.22 -2.41 9.54
C TRP A 51 7.47 -2.56 10.86
N THR A 52 6.84 -1.48 11.31
CA THR A 52 6.09 -1.41 12.56
C THR A 52 4.64 -1.07 12.25
N ARG A 53 3.69 -1.88 12.73
CA ARG A 53 2.26 -1.62 12.55
C ARG A 53 1.83 -0.35 13.28
N LEU A 54 1.15 0.54 12.57
CA LEU A 54 0.38 1.64 13.16
C LEU A 54 -0.95 1.06 13.63
N ALA A 55 -1.05 0.78 14.92
CA ALA A 55 -2.12 -0.03 15.49
C ALA A 55 -3.55 0.43 15.14
N ILE A 56 -4.36 -0.50 14.66
CA ILE A 56 -5.80 -0.60 14.96
C ILE A 56 -6.09 -2.10 15.21
N GLY A 57 -6.27 -2.51 16.46
CA GLY A 57 -6.69 -3.88 16.81
C GLY A 57 -5.57 -4.91 17.01
N SER A 58 -5.94 -6.04 17.63
CA SER A 58 -5.11 -7.04 18.33
C SER A 58 -3.81 -7.50 17.66
N ASN A 59 -2.82 -7.86 18.50
CA ASN A 59 -1.53 -8.42 18.10
C ASN A 59 -1.64 -9.74 17.30
N GLU A 60 -2.78 -10.42 17.37
CA GLU A 60 -3.08 -11.63 16.61
C GLU A 60 -4.29 -11.37 15.71
N ILE A 61 -4.12 -11.60 14.41
CA ILE A 61 -5.21 -11.62 13.43
C ILE A 61 -5.66 -13.06 13.32
N LYS A 62 -6.89 -13.35 13.76
CA LYS A 62 -7.48 -14.68 13.56
C LYS A 62 -8.22 -14.69 12.24
N GLN A 63 -8.28 -15.85 11.60
CA GLN A 63 -8.99 -15.99 10.34
C GLN A 63 -10.49 -15.67 10.46
N SER A 64 -11.06 -15.80 11.66
CA SER A 64 -12.43 -15.41 12.00
C SER A 64 -12.69 -13.91 11.99
N ASP A 65 -11.63 -13.09 12.03
CA ASP A 65 -11.74 -11.65 12.24
C ASP A 65 -11.74 -10.89 10.90
N CYS A 66 -11.33 -11.55 9.80
CA CYS A 66 -11.32 -10.91 8.49
C CYS A 66 -12.72 -10.75 7.93
N THR A 67 -13.15 -9.49 7.89
CA THR A 67 -14.37 -9.06 7.20
C THR A 67 -14.13 -8.76 5.72
N GLY A 68 -12.89 -8.91 5.24
CA GLY A 68 -12.47 -8.61 3.87
C GLY A 68 -12.36 -7.13 3.53
N THR A 69 -12.30 -6.28 4.55
CA THR A 69 -12.10 -4.83 4.39
C THR A 69 -10.99 -4.28 5.29
N GLU A 70 -10.24 -5.18 5.92
CA GLU A 70 -9.22 -4.77 6.87
C GLU A 70 -8.02 -4.21 6.14
N LYS A 71 -7.47 -3.13 6.70
CA LYS A 71 -6.29 -2.46 6.20
C LYS A 71 -5.29 -2.31 7.32
N TYR A 72 -4.07 -2.78 7.05
CA TYR A 72 -2.96 -2.75 7.98
C TYR A 72 -1.93 -1.77 7.48
N SER A 73 -1.73 -0.72 8.26
CA SER A 73 -0.76 0.33 7.96
C SER A 73 0.53 0.08 8.72
N LEU A 74 1.67 0.11 8.05
CA LEU A 74 2.99 -0.12 8.61
C LEU A 74 3.95 1.00 8.23
N VAL A 75 4.83 1.36 9.17
CA VAL A 75 5.87 2.38 8.99
C VAL A 75 7.22 1.88 9.49
N GLN A 76 8.29 2.36 8.90
CA GLN A 76 9.62 2.10 9.42
C GLN A 76 10.03 3.22 10.38
N LEU A 77 10.28 2.89 11.65
CA LEU A 77 10.58 3.91 12.69
C LEU A 77 11.85 4.72 12.39
N ARG A 78 12.79 4.15 11.62
CA ARG A 78 14.06 4.80 11.26
C ARG A 78 13.96 5.71 10.02
N SER A 79 12.95 5.52 9.18
CA SER A 79 12.68 6.32 7.97
C SER A 79 11.17 6.31 7.74
N PRO A 80 10.42 7.13 8.48
CA PRO A 80 8.96 7.15 8.43
C PRO A 80 8.42 7.87 7.18
N ASP A 81 9.26 8.05 6.16
CA ASP A 81 8.96 8.75 4.91
C ASP A 81 7.90 8.02 4.09
N TYR A 82 7.72 6.72 4.35
CA TYR A 82 6.81 5.86 3.64
C TYR A 82 5.89 5.11 4.57
N LEU A 83 4.64 4.99 4.12
CA LEU A 83 3.61 4.17 4.71
C LEU A 83 3.35 2.98 3.78
N VAL A 84 3.45 1.77 4.30
CA VAL A 84 3.02 0.55 3.59
C VAL A 84 1.64 0.19 4.11
N THR A 85 0.68 0.01 3.22
CA THR A 85 -0.66 -0.46 3.56
C THR A 85 -0.86 -1.83 2.94
N ILE A 86 -1.33 -2.79 3.72
CA ILE A 86 -1.78 -4.08 3.23
C ILE A 86 -3.28 -4.20 3.46
N SER A 87 -4.02 -4.59 2.43
CA SER A 87 -5.45 -4.92 2.54
C SER A 87 -5.65 -6.44 2.56
N SER A 88 -6.62 -6.91 3.33
CA SER A 88 -7.07 -8.32 3.28
C SER A 88 -8.38 -8.49 2.52
N ASP A 89 -8.58 -9.64 1.90
CA ASP A 89 -9.87 -10.08 1.36
C ASP A 89 -10.69 -10.89 2.39
N SER A 90 -11.88 -11.33 1.98
CA SER A 90 -12.79 -12.12 2.82
C SER A 90 -12.24 -13.50 3.22
N GLU A 91 -11.15 -13.94 2.61
CA GLU A 91 -10.48 -15.21 2.92
C GLU A 91 -9.25 -15.00 3.84
N CYS A 92 -9.01 -13.77 4.31
CA CYS A 92 -7.82 -13.34 5.03
C CYS A 92 -6.52 -13.39 4.22
N ASN A 93 -6.61 -13.38 2.89
CA ASN A 93 -5.45 -13.29 2.05
C ASN A 93 -5.17 -11.82 1.73
N VAL A 94 -3.91 -11.51 1.47
CA VAL A 94 -3.49 -10.19 1.02
C VAL A 94 -4.09 -9.93 -0.35
N SER A 95 -4.98 -8.95 -0.45
CA SER A 95 -5.59 -8.54 -1.71
C SER A 95 -4.80 -7.44 -2.40
N GLU A 96 -4.14 -6.59 -1.62
CA GLU A 96 -3.38 -5.45 -2.12
C GLU A 96 -2.26 -5.09 -1.15
N ILE A 97 -1.11 -4.73 -1.71
CA ILE A 97 -0.02 -4.09 -0.98
C ILE A 97 0.23 -2.75 -1.65
N SER A 98 0.17 -1.65 -0.92
CA SER A 98 0.46 -0.33 -1.45
C SER A 98 1.51 0.37 -0.60
N ARG A 99 2.33 1.21 -1.25
CA ARG A 99 3.23 2.12 -0.56
C ARG A 99 2.93 3.54 -0.99
N SER A 100 2.70 4.39 0.00
CA SER A 100 2.51 5.82 -0.20
C SER A 100 3.60 6.60 0.52
N LEU A 101 3.94 7.77 -0.02
CA LEU A 101 4.70 8.77 0.72
C LEU A 101 3.85 9.22 1.90
N ARG A 102 4.42 9.19 3.10
CA ARG A 102 3.78 9.80 4.25
C ARG A 102 3.90 11.30 4.05
N ASN A 103 2.86 11.92 3.47
CA ASN A 103 2.77 13.37 3.43
C ASN A 103 2.80 13.87 4.87
N MET A 104 3.95 14.36 5.29
CA MET A 104 4.06 15.23 6.45
C MET A 104 3.35 16.50 6.03
N GLU A 105 2.06 16.62 6.35
CA GLU A 105 1.43 17.94 6.44
C GLU A 105 2.22 18.70 7.50
N LEU A 106 3.13 19.55 7.03
CA LEU A 106 3.79 20.61 7.79
C LEU A 106 2.86 21.82 7.86
#